data_AF-A0A7Y2DU80-F1
#
_entry.id   AF-A0A7Y2DU80-F1
#
_cell.length_a   1.000
_cell.length_b   1.000
_cell.length_c   1.000
_cell.angle_alpha   90.00
_cell.angle_beta   90.00
_cell.angle_gamma   90.00
#
_symmetry.space_group_name_H-M   'P 1'
#
loop_
_entity.id
_entity.type
_entity.pdbx_description
1 polymer ?
#
loop_
_entity_poly.entity_id
_entity_poly.type
_entity_poly.pdbx_seq_one_letter_code
_entity_poly.pdbx_strand_id
1 'polypeptide(L)'
;MRNISESRRWNIMIYMAGDNNLSIDMSYALEDLRAKTAAIAGNSLNLFVYYLNDTPEIPAIYCDFSDIENPVYTYSNEIENPFSSKTIEFEGSDGVVPLIDFVSWCNETSKAASDPASGAKNRNALIFSGHTMGFLSLGLLKDE
;
A
#
# COMPACT_ATOMS: atom_id res chain seq x y z
N MET A 1 -9.86 -33.93 -10.86
CA MET A 1 -10.22 -32.82 -9.94
C MET A 1 -8.97 -32.42 -9.19
N ARG A 2 -8.43 -31.22 -9.42
CA ARG A 2 -7.35 -30.69 -8.57
C ARG A 2 -8.00 -30.09 -7.33
N ASN A 3 -7.68 -30.64 -6.16
CA ASN A 3 -7.97 -30.01 -4.88
C ASN A 3 -7.20 -28.69 -4.83
N ILE A 4 -7.91 -27.58 -5.05
CA ILE A 4 -7.43 -26.27 -4.64
C ILE A 4 -7.67 -26.26 -3.14
N SER A 5 -6.69 -26.72 -2.35
CA SER A 5 -6.67 -26.42 -0.92
C SER A 5 -6.81 -24.92 -0.79
N GLU A 6 -7.81 -24.44 -0.05
CA GLU A 6 -8.08 -23.02 0.24
C GLU A 6 -6.76 -22.25 0.38
N SER A 7 -6.37 -21.61 -0.73
CA SER A 7 -4.99 -21.14 -0.89
C SER A 7 -4.86 -19.86 -0.10
N ARG A 8 -4.15 -19.91 1.04
CA ARG A 8 -3.77 -18.73 1.81
C ARG A 8 -3.24 -17.65 0.86
N ARG A 9 -3.96 -16.54 0.74
CA ARG A 9 -3.58 -15.40 -0.11
C ARG A 9 -2.50 -14.57 0.59
N TRP A 10 -1.57 -14.06 -0.19
CA TRP A 10 -0.58 -13.08 0.28
C TRP A 10 -1.11 -11.67 0.02
N ASN A 11 -1.06 -10.82 1.04
CA ASN A 11 -1.14 -9.37 0.92
C ASN A 11 0.29 -8.84 0.89
N ILE A 12 0.70 -8.28 -0.24
CA ILE A 12 1.95 -7.53 -0.36
C ILE A 12 1.58 -6.07 -0.29
N MET A 13 2.10 -5.37 0.72
CA MET A 13 1.87 -3.96 0.96
C MET A 13 3.18 -3.22 0.72
N ILE A 14 3.17 -2.22 -0.17
CA ILE A 14 4.36 -1.43 -0.49
C ILE A 14 4.08 0.01 -0.05
N TYR A 15 4.84 0.51 0.92
CA TYR A 15 4.76 1.87 1.41
C TYR A 15 5.86 2.72 0.76
N MET A 16 5.48 3.50 -0.26
CA MET A 16 6.36 4.41 -0.98
C MET A 16 6.25 5.81 -0.40
N ALA A 17 7.19 6.16 0.48
CA ALA A 17 7.38 7.50 0.98
C ALA A 17 8.16 8.30 -0.07
N GLY A 18 7.46 8.92 -1.02
CA GLY A 18 8.09 9.79 -1.99
C GLY A 18 8.51 11.09 -1.34
N ASP A 19 9.80 11.18 -1.07
CA ASP A 19 10.51 12.43 -0.78
C ASP A 19 10.89 13.12 -2.12
N ASN A 20 11.25 14.40 -2.03
CA ASN A 20 11.48 15.43 -3.05
C ASN A 20 12.34 15.06 -4.28
N ASN A 21 12.95 13.88 -4.30
CA ASN A 21 13.76 13.41 -5.43
C ASN A 21 13.51 11.95 -5.84
N LEU A 22 12.64 11.21 -5.15
CA LEU A 22 12.30 9.82 -5.51
C LEU A 22 10.91 9.70 -6.15
N SER A 23 10.09 10.74 -6.09
CA SER A 23 8.70 10.76 -6.59
C SER A 23 8.59 10.22 -8.02
N ILE A 24 9.43 10.72 -8.95
CA ILE A 24 9.43 10.29 -10.35
C ILE A 24 9.81 8.81 -10.49
N ASP A 25 10.91 8.37 -9.87
CA ASP A 25 11.35 6.98 -9.95
C ASP A 25 10.34 6.01 -9.32
N MET A 26 9.71 6.43 -8.21
CA MET A 26 8.63 5.68 -7.57
C MET A 26 7.38 5.59 -8.45
N SER A 27 7.05 6.64 -9.20
CA SER A 27 5.93 6.61 -10.16
C SER A 27 6.19 5.60 -11.29
N TYR A 28 7.42 5.53 -11.81
CA TYR A 28 7.81 4.49 -12.78
C TYR A 28 7.77 3.09 -12.15
N ALA A 29 8.26 2.94 -10.91
CA ALA A 29 8.21 1.68 -10.19
C ALA A 29 6.77 1.20 -9.93
N LEU A 30 5.84 2.13 -9.64
CA LEU A 30 4.42 1.84 -9.45
C LEU A 30 3.79 1.24 -10.70
N GLU A 31 4.02 1.85 -11.87
CA GLU A 31 3.54 1.35 -13.16
C GLU A 31 4.15 -0.02 -13.51
N ASP A 32 5.44 -0.19 -13.24
CA ASP A 32 6.15 -1.45 -13.40
C ASP A 32 5.56 -2.56 -12.51
N LEU A 33 5.22 -2.23 -11.26
CA LEU A 33 4.59 -3.15 -10.31
C LEU A 33 3.20 -3.55 -10.76
N ARG A 34 2.41 -2.59 -11.28
CA ARG A 34 1.10 -2.87 -11.88
C ARG A 34 1.22 -3.87 -13.02
N ALA A 35 2.13 -3.62 -13.96
CA ALA A 35 2.37 -4.48 -15.12
C ALA A 35 2.91 -5.88 -14.73
N LYS A 36 3.79 -5.97 -13.73
CA LYS A 36 4.33 -7.26 -13.26
C LYS A 36 3.31 -8.08 -12.49
N THR A 37 2.43 -7.43 -11.73
CA THR A 37 1.34 -8.12 -11.02
C THR A 37 0.37 -8.73 -12.02
N ALA A 38 0.09 -8.02 -13.12
CA ALA A 38 -0.64 -8.55 -14.28
C ALA A 38 -0.03 -9.83 -14.85
N ALA A 39 1.29 -9.95 -14.85
CA ALA A 39 2.02 -11.06 -15.44
C ALA A 39 2.27 -12.26 -14.51
N ILE A 40 2.28 -12.05 -13.18
CA ILE A 40 2.78 -13.04 -12.21
C ILE A 40 1.66 -13.67 -11.36
N ALA A 41 0.57 -12.95 -11.12
CA ALA A 41 -0.41 -13.37 -10.14
C ALA A 41 -1.62 -14.07 -10.77
N GLY A 42 -1.71 -15.39 -10.61
CA GLY A 42 -3.03 -16.01 -10.43
C GLY A 42 -3.69 -15.47 -9.15
N ASN A 43 -4.95 -15.82 -8.91
CA ASN A 43 -5.80 -15.32 -7.80
C ASN A 43 -5.26 -15.48 -6.35
N SER A 44 -3.97 -15.78 -6.12
CA SER A 44 -3.36 -16.00 -4.80
C SER A 44 -2.65 -14.79 -4.18
N LEU A 45 -2.63 -13.63 -4.85
CA LEU A 45 -1.91 -12.42 -4.41
C LEU A 45 -2.83 -11.20 -4.42
N ASN A 46 -2.77 -10.41 -3.35
CA ASN A 46 -3.26 -9.04 -3.30
C ASN A 46 -2.04 -8.12 -3.24
N LEU A 47 -1.96 -7.13 -4.13
CA LEU A 47 -0.90 -6.12 -4.11
C LEU A 47 -1.52 -4.76 -3.80
N PHE A 48 -1.05 -4.15 -2.73
CA PHE A 48 -1.44 -2.81 -2.30
C PHE A 48 -0.22 -1.91 -2.29
N VAL A 49 -0.37 -0.68 -2.77
CA VAL A 49 0.71 0.31 -2.79
C VAL A 49 0.21 1.63 -2.23
N TYR A 50 0.93 2.19 -1.26
CA TYR A 50 0.80 3.59 -0.86
C TYR A 50 1.87 4.39 -1.58
N TYR A 51 1.48 5.49 -2.22
CA TYR A 51 2.37 6.39 -2.93
C TYR A 51 2.15 7.81 -2.43
N LEU A 52 3.11 8.33 -1.67
CA LEU A 52 3.20 9.76 -1.40
C LEU A 52 4.05 10.41 -2.49
N ASN A 53 3.60 11.54 -2.99
CA ASN A 53 4.36 12.37 -3.91
C ASN A 53 4.95 13.57 -3.15
N ASP A 54 5.91 14.24 -3.77
CA ASP A 54 6.63 15.39 -3.19
C ASP A 54 5.89 16.73 -3.32
N THR A 55 4.72 16.75 -3.95
CA THR A 55 3.92 17.96 -4.14
C THR A 55 2.90 18.07 -2.99
N PRO A 56 3.03 19.04 -2.06
CA PRO A 56 2.21 19.11 -0.86
C PRO A 56 0.70 19.23 -1.13
N GLU A 57 0.32 19.72 -2.31
CA GLU A 57 -1.07 19.93 -2.72
C GLU A 57 -1.74 18.67 -3.25
N ILE A 58 -0.96 17.62 -3.55
CA ILE A 58 -1.46 16.37 -4.11
C ILE A 58 -1.49 15.34 -2.97
N PRO A 59 -2.68 14.87 -2.55
CA PRO A 59 -2.80 13.85 -1.50
C PRO A 59 -2.09 12.55 -1.90
N ALA A 60 -1.68 11.75 -0.90
CA ALA A 60 -1.15 10.43 -1.17
C ALA A 60 -2.18 9.54 -1.89
N ILE A 61 -1.70 8.55 -2.64
CA ILE A 61 -2.52 7.62 -3.41
C ILE A 61 -2.41 6.21 -2.83
N TYR A 62 -3.55 5.58 -2.61
CA TYR A 62 -3.70 4.19 -2.19
C TYR A 62 -4.13 3.40 -3.42
N CYS A 63 -3.30 2.44 -3.83
CA CYS A 63 -3.49 1.63 -5.01
C CYS A 63 -3.83 0.19 -4.61
N ASP A 64 -4.90 -0.37 -5.18
CA ASP A 64 -5.21 -1.80 -5.16
C ASP A 64 -4.99 -2.39 -6.54
N PHE A 65 -3.99 -3.26 -6.66
CA PHE A 65 -3.64 -4.00 -7.87
C PHE A 65 -3.98 -5.50 -7.75
N SER A 66 -4.86 -5.86 -6.82
CA SER A 66 -5.33 -7.24 -6.63
C SER A 66 -6.22 -7.72 -7.78
N ASP A 67 -6.94 -6.80 -8.44
CA ASP A 67 -7.59 -7.03 -9.73
C ASP A 67 -6.79 -6.33 -10.84
N ILE A 68 -6.21 -7.15 -11.71
CA ILE A 68 -5.34 -6.71 -12.80
C ILE A 68 -6.11 -5.90 -13.85
N GLU A 69 -7.36 -6.28 -14.10
CA GLU A 69 -8.19 -5.64 -15.13
C GLU A 69 -8.81 -4.35 -14.60
N ASN A 70 -9.03 -4.27 -13.28
CA ASN A 70 -9.68 -3.14 -12.62
C ASN A 70 -8.85 -2.63 -11.43
N PRO A 71 -7.67 -2.05 -11.67
CA PRO A 71 -6.88 -1.46 -10.60
C PRO A 71 -7.62 -0.25 -10.02
N VAL A 72 -7.61 -0.16 -8.69
CA VAL A 72 -8.27 0.92 -7.96
C VAL A 72 -7.22 1.89 -7.45
N TYR A 73 -7.52 3.17 -7.57
CA TYR A 73 -6.72 4.27 -7.02
C TYR A 73 -7.64 5.11 -6.16
N THR A 74 -7.26 5.35 -4.91
CA THR A 74 -8.03 6.13 -3.95
C THR A 74 -7.12 7.17 -3.34
N TYR A 75 -7.50 8.43 -3.38
CA TYR A 75 -6.72 9.48 -2.73
C TYR A 75 -6.90 9.40 -1.22
N SER A 76 -5.87 9.77 -0.47
CA SER A 76 -5.87 9.70 0.99
C SER A 76 -7.00 10.50 1.65
N ASN A 77 -7.38 11.63 1.04
CA ASN A 77 -8.51 12.46 1.46
C ASN A 77 -9.90 11.85 1.15
N GLU A 78 -9.95 10.76 0.36
CA GLU A 78 -11.17 10.01 0.04
C GLU A 78 -11.33 8.75 0.92
N ILE A 79 -10.31 8.39 1.72
CA ILE A 79 -10.37 7.24 2.61
C ILE A 79 -11.39 7.52 3.72
N GLU A 80 -12.37 6.62 3.89
CA GLU A 80 -13.35 6.71 4.96
C GLU A 80 -12.73 6.26 6.29
N ASN A 81 -13.01 6.99 7.38
CA ASN A 81 -12.56 6.68 8.74
C ASN A 81 -11.04 6.46 8.91
N PRO A 82 -10.16 7.30 8.35
CA PRO A 82 -8.74 7.13 8.59
C PRO A 82 -8.46 7.39 10.08
N PHE A 83 -7.49 6.70 10.65
CA PHE A 83 -6.98 6.94 12.00
C PHE A 83 -6.46 8.38 12.13
N SER A 84 -6.01 8.99 11.03
CA SER A 84 -5.65 10.42 10.93
C SER A 84 -6.81 11.42 11.05
N SER A 85 -8.08 10.98 11.03
CA SER A 85 -9.29 11.84 11.08
C SER A 85 -9.41 12.77 12.30
N LYS A 86 -8.43 12.78 13.21
CA LYS A 86 -8.44 13.64 14.39
C LYS A 86 -7.36 14.72 14.48
N THR A 87 -6.28 14.76 13.70
CA THR A 87 -5.21 15.74 14.06
C THR A 87 -4.09 16.07 13.05
N ILE A 88 -4.26 15.92 11.73
CA ILE A 88 -3.12 16.16 10.82
C ILE A 88 -3.48 17.17 9.72
N GLU A 89 -2.86 18.36 9.80
CA GLU A 89 -2.90 19.40 8.76
C GLU A 89 -1.92 19.13 7.60
N PHE A 90 -1.06 18.11 7.70
CA PHE A 90 -0.02 17.77 6.71
C PHE A 90 0.30 16.26 6.68
N GLU A 91 0.11 15.59 5.54
CA GLU A 91 0.55 14.20 5.32
C GLU A 91 2.06 14.12 5.12
N GLY A 92 2.84 14.23 6.20
CA GLY A 92 4.27 13.90 6.18
C GLY A 92 4.48 12.38 6.11
N SER A 93 5.42 11.93 5.29
CA SER A 93 5.76 10.49 5.18
C SER A 93 6.44 9.91 6.42
N ASP A 94 6.94 10.79 7.29
CA ASP A 94 7.61 10.49 8.55
C ASP A 94 6.64 10.13 9.69
N GLY A 95 5.34 10.37 9.49
CA GLY A 95 4.28 10.05 10.43
C GLY A 95 3.99 8.56 10.55
N VAL A 96 3.86 8.07 11.78
CA VAL A 96 3.38 6.70 12.05
C VAL A 96 1.91 6.51 11.65
N VAL A 97 1.14 7.61 11.59
CA VAL A 97 -0.31 7.58 11.35
C VAL A 97 -0.65 7.19 9.89
N PRO A 98 -0.08 7.81 8.83
CA PRO A 98 -0.31 7.37 7.46
C PRO A 98 0.03 5.89 7.21
N LEU A 99 1.07 5.37 7.86
CA LEU A 99 1.40 3.95 7.78
C LEU A 99 0.32 3.05 8.41
N ILE A 100 -0.20 3.44 9.57
CA ILE A 100 -1.30 2.72 10.23
C ILE A 100 -2.55 2.75 9.35
N ASP A 101 -2.88 3.91 8.78
CA ASP A 101 -4.03 4.09 7.87
C ASP A 101 -3.91 3.16 6.66
N PHE A 102 -2.74 3.16 6.02
CA PHE A 102 -2.45 2.27 4.90
C PHE A 102 -2.60 0.79 5.25
N VAL A 103 -2.02 0.34 6.37
CA VAL A 103 -2.13 -1.07 6.79
C VAL A 103 -3.57 -1.43 7.15
N SER A 104 -4.33 -0.52 7.77
CA SER A 104 -5.75 -0.74 8.07
C SER A 104 -6.55 -0.91 6.80
N TRP A 105 -6.39 0.03 5.86
CA TRP A 105 -7.04 0.00 4.55
C TRP A 105 -6.75 -1.30 3.79
N CYS A 106 -5.49 -1.73 3.69
CA CYS A 106 -5.13 -3.00 3.04
C CYS A 106 -5.85 -4.22 3.65
N ASN A 107 -5.98 -4.24 4.99
CA ASN A 107 -6.63 -5.33 5.69
C ASN A 107 -8.16 -5.33 5.49
N GLU A 108 -8.78 -4.16 5.40
CA GLU A 108 -10.21 -4.02 5.14
C GLU A 108 -10.54 -4.38 3.70
N THR A 109 -9.80 -3.84 2.73
CA THR A 109 -9.94 -4.14 1.30
C THR A 109 -9.75 -5.63 1.03
N SER A 110 -8.71 -6.26 1.60
CA SER A 110 -8.49 -7.70 1.41
C SER A 110 -9.55 -8.59 2.07
N LYS A 111 -10.17 -8.16 3.18
CA LYS A 111 -11.29 -8.88 3.81
C LYS A 111 -12.56 -8.80 2.96
N ALA A 112 -12.88 -7.63 2.39
CA ALA A 112 -14.02 -7.46 1.50
C ALA A 112 -13.93 -8.38 0.26
N ALA A 113 -12.70 -8.64 -0.22
CA ALA A 113 -12.42 -9.53 -1.34
C ALA A 113 -12.33 -11.03 -0.99
N SER A 114 -12.45 -11.40 0.29
CA SER A 114 -12.29 -12.79 0.77
C SER A 114 -13.63 -13.42 1.17
N ASP A 115 -13.82 -14.73 0.92
CA ASP A 115 -15.00 -15.45 1.41
C ASP A 115 -14.93 -15.61 2.95
N PRO A 116 -15.85 -15.00 3.71
CA PRO A 116 -15.88 -15.07 5.17
C PRO A 116 -15.97 -16.51 5.71
N ALA A 117 -16.50 -17.45 4.91
CA ALA A 117 -16.69 -18.84 5.30
C ALA A 117 -15.40 -19.67 5.33
N SER A 118 -14.35 -19.22 4.63
CA SER A 118 -13.09 -19.99 4.46
C SER A 118 -12.20 -20.02 5.71
N GLY A 119 -12.36 -19.08 6.66
CA GLY A 119 -11.51 -18.99 7.85
C GLY A 119 -10.00 -18.79 7.58
N ALA A 120 -9.60 -18.66 6.32
CA ALA A 120 -8.22 -18.55 5.89
C ALA A 120 -7.69 -17.15 6.18
N LYS A 121 -6.64 -17.06 7.01
CA LYS A 121 -5.95 -15.80 7.27
C LYS A 121 -4.96 -15.50 6.15
N ASN A 122 -5.02 -14.28 5.63
CA ASN A 122 -4.04 -13.75 4.69
C ASN A 122 -2.65 -13.68 5.35
N ARG A 123 -1.61 -13.94 4.56
CA ARG A 123 -0.22 -13.68 4.95
C ARG A 123 0.14 -12.28 4.51
N ASN A 124 0.83 -11.53 5.37
CA ASN A 124 1.15 -10.15 5.08
C ASN A 124 2.67 -9.98 4.91
N ALA A 125 3.08 -9.24 3.89
CA ALA A 125 4.42 -8.67 3.78
C ALA A 125 4.30 -7.16 3.60
N LEU A 126 5.15 -6.40 4.28
CA LEU A 126 5.22 -4.95 4.19
C LEU A 126 6.62 -4.58 3.70
N ILE A 127 6.69 -3.80 2.62
CA ILE A 127 7.92 -3.31 2.00
C ILE A 127 7.94 -1.80 2.16
N PHE A 128 9.00 -1.27 2.76
CA PHE A 128 9.23 0.17 2.83
C PHE A 128 10.12 0.60 1.67
N SER A 129 9.73 1.67 0.98
CA SER A 129 10.47 2.29 -0.12
C SER A 129 10.58 3.78 0.14
N GLY A 130 11.80 4.28 0.21
CA GLY A 130 12.10 5.69 0.51
C GLY A 130 13.52 5.85 1.05
N HIS A 131 13.91 7.09 1.34
CA HIS A 131 15.20 7.37 1.96
C HIS A 131 15.23 6.87 3.40
N THR A 132 16.34 6.25 3.79
CA THR A 132 16.57 5.80 5.16
C THR A 132 18.02 6.05 5.56
N MET A 133 18.20 6.49 6.81
CA MET A 133 19.51 6.56 7.45
C MET A 133 19.75 5.35 8.38
N GLY A 134 18.92 4.31 8.26
CA GLY A 134 18.93 3.16 9.17
C GLY A 134 18.62 3.60 10.60
N PHE A 135 19.54 3.32 11.53
CA PHE A 135 19.39 3.67 12.95
C PHE A 135 20.00 5.02 13.34
N LEU A 136 20.42 5.82 12.36
CA LEU A 136 21.09 7.10 12.61
C LEU A 136 20.12 8.29 12.75
N SER A 137 18.82 8.07 12.51
CA SER A 137 17.76 9.10 12.62
C SER A 137 16.61 8.63 13.52
N LEU A 138 15.82 9.58 14.02
CA LEU A 138 14.63 9.34 14.85
C LEU A 138 13.47 8.66 14.11
N GLY A 139 13.53 8.57 12.77
CA GLY A 139 12.55 7.90 11.92
C GLY A 139 13.19 6.83 11.02
N LEU A 140 12.37 5.85 10.62
CA LEU A 140 12.74 4.77 9.70
C LEU A 140 12.90 5.27 8.25
N LEU A 141 12.05 6.23 7.87
CA LEU A 141 12.07 6.94 6.60
C LEU A 141 12.28 8.43 6.87
N LYS A 142 12.92 9.11 5.93
CA LYS A 142 13.24 10.54 6.03
C LYS A 142 12.42 11.33 5.00
N ASP A 143 11.96 12.49 5.44
CA ASP A 143 11.47 13.61 4.64
C ASP A 143 12.57 14.70 4.73
N GLU A 144 13.17 15.15 3.61
CA GLU A 144 14.20 16.21 3.61
C GLU A 144 13.64 17.61 3.38
#